data_AF-A0A735JRE3-F1
#
_entry.id   AF-A0A735JRE3-F1
#
_cell.length_a   1.000
_cell.length_b   1.000
_cell.length_c   1.000
_cell.angle_alpha   90.00
_cell.angle_beta   90.00
_cell.angle_gamma   90.00
#
_symmetry.space_group_name_H-M   'P 1'
#
loop_
_entity.id
_entity.type
_entity.pdbx_description
1 polymer ?
#
loop_
_entity_poly.entity_id
_entity_poly.type
_entity_poly.pdbx_seq_one_letter_code
_entity_poly.pdbx_strand_id
1 'polypeptide(L)'
;MELFASDPRFGKLRIINVYLEFDGPKIFYAENESGSTFFVYWVGDEATFEKWYVIPCSKTKIIAFEKKQLNLKTILEQQEQEYFYDVKIPFSSSEELIVDFKHRNKIAEIELPKENVFVKNIKIYAPSILVNDLVPTHELIVSKTNKKSKKNVLLEHMSLVCDRFSELVFGFNKSHDIVSSLQPLNARYGSFAISLHAENLAKFEEFLAKVSVLMIHKQDITSFLEEWDIDIKVFLNLLKAIEISSIDFELRSSAEPEKIIKIYKIDAEIYLSRLKKRALTYISSIKVPQGNDIEKVFKLIDLKWNNEPVNAISLNVEPRLVAYYRQSAHILGFVEYNGELTPQGQRVALSDNNTKYRITANAFEASECVWAWLNHFDLTNIAEIDPNTAKDFLTQRCPTLSGQTITRRANTLSSWWKQLIPHYLDVKAVNDEKHQ
;
A
#
# COMPACT_ATOMS: atom_id res chain seq x y z
N MET A 1 21.47 11.03 21.80
CA MET A 1 20.43 10.21 22.46
C MET A 1 20.86 10.01 23.89
N GLU A 2 20.11 10.58 24.82
CA GLU A 2 20.46 10.51 26.25
C GLU A 2 20.11 9.10 26.76
N LEU A 3 21.15 8.30 26.98
CA LEU A 3 21.04 6.99 27.63
C LEU A 3 20.65 7.23 29.09
N PHE A 4 19.58 6.60 29.56
CA PHE A 4 19.16 6.68 30.96
C PHE A 4 19.94 5.67 31.83
N ALA A 5 19.79 4.38 31.53
CA ALA A 5 20.42 3.31 32.29
C ALA A 5 20.70 2.10 31.39
N SER A 6 21.67 1.26 31.78
CA SER A 6 22.05 0.06 31.04
C SER A 6 22.24 -1.10 32.00
N ASP A 7 21.39 -2.12 31.91
CA ASP A 7 21.47 -3.32 32.74
C ASP A 7 21.08 -4.56 31.91
N PRO A 8 21.72 -5.74 32.12
CA PRO A 8 21.37 -6.96 31.38
C PRO A 8 19.89 -7.35 31.41
N ARG A 9 19.14 -6.93 32.43
CA ARG A 9 17.73 -7.30 32.63
C ARG A 9 16.75 -6.52 31.75
N PHE A 10 17.10 -5.31 31.34
CA PHE A 10 16.23 -4.46 30.51
C PHE A 10 16.94 -3.86 29.29
N GLY A 11 18.25 -4.11 29.12
CA GLY A 11 19.06 -3.56 28.04
C GLY A 11 19.50 -2.12 28.29
N LYS A 12 19.74 -1.38 27.21
CA LYS A 12 20.15 0.03 27.21
C LYS A 12 18.93 0.92 27.02
N LEU A 13 18.39 1.44 28.12
CA LEU A 13 17.23 2.33 28.10
C LEU A 13 17.61 3.72 27.62
N ARG A 14 16.96 4.17 26.56
CA ARG A 14 17.10 5.53 26.02
C ARG A 14 15.82 6.30 26.23
N ILE A 15 15.94 7.56 26.65
CA ILE A 15 14.80 8.45 26.86
C ILE A 15 14.21 8.83 25.50
N ILE A 16 12.91 8.61 25.33
CA ILE A 16 12.16 8.92 24.10
C ILE A 16 11.31 10.17 24.31
N ASN A 17 10.35 10.12 25.25
CA ASN A 17 9.45 11.22 25.57
C ASN A 17 9.51 11.55 27.05
N VAL A 18 9.60 12.83 27.40
CA VAL A 18 9.60 13.32 28.79
C VAL A 18 8.25 13.97 29.09
N TYR A 19 7.66 13.56 30.20
CA TYR A 19 6.33 13.99 30.68
C TYR A 19 6.42 14.94 31.88
N LEU A 20 7.48 14.82 32.66
CA LEU A 20 7.81 15.74 33.74
C LEU A 20 9.33 15.95 33.79
N GLU A 21 9.73 17.22 33.78
CA GLU A 21 11.13 17.64 33.85
C GLU A 21 11.28 18.62 35.02
N PHE A 22 12.14 18.27 35.96
CA PHE A 22 12.53 19.11 37.09
C PHE A 22 13.96 18.72 37.48
N ASP A 23 14.91 19.60 37.18
CA ASP A 23 16.35 19.32 37.28
C ASP A 23 16.74 18.02 36.54
N GLY A 24 16.22 17.89 35.32
CA GLY A 24 16.32 16.69 34.48
C GLY A 24 15.00 15.92 34.34
N PRO A 25 14.94 14.89 33.48
CA PRO A 25 13.74 14.08 33.27
C PRO A 25 13.36 13.26 34.51
N LYS A 26 12.18 13.48 35.09
CA LYS A 26 11.70 12.76 36.29
C LYS A 26 10.59 11.75 35.99
N ILE A 27 9.80 11.99 34.94
CA ILE A 27 8.84 11.01 34.43
C ILE A 27 8.95 10.98 32.91
N PHE A 28 9.23 9.80 32.37
CA PHE A 28 9.48 9.66 30.95
C PHE A 28 9.21 8.24 30.46
N TYR A 29 9.12 8.13 29.15
CA TYR A 29 9.06 6.88 28.41
C TYR A 29 10.44 6.57 27.85
N ALA A 30 10.87 5.32 28.02
CA ALA A 30 12.14 4.82 27.51
C ALA A 30 11.97 3.55 26.66
N GLU A 31 12.88 3.38 25.72
CA GLU A 31 12.99 2.19 24.88
C GLU A 31 14.37 1.57 25.02
N ASN A 32 14.44 0.24 24.96
CA ASN A 32 15.71 -0.47 24.80
C ASN A 32 16.02 -0.78 23.32
N GLU A 33 17.19 -1.36 23.07
CA GLU A 33 17.66 -1.77 21.74
C GLU A 33 16.79 -2.82 21.04
N SER A 34 15.94 -3.55 21.79
CA SER A 34 15.00 -4.54 21.26
C SER A 34 13.62 -3.96 20.94
N GLY A 35 13.37 -2.70 21.28
CA GLY A 35 12.06 -2.04 21.11
C GLY A 35 11.06 -2.32 22.21
N SER A 36 11.51 -2.97 23.28
CA SER A 36 10.71 -3.09 24.48
C SER A 36 10.57 -1.71 25.12
N THR A 37 9.37 -1.44 25.61
CA THR A 37 8.92 -0.13 26.04
C THR A 37 8.76 -0.09 27.57
N PHE A 38 9.21 1.00 28.19
CA PHE A 38 9.24 1.14 29.64
C PHE A 38 8.74 2.52 30.06
N PHE A 39 7.88 2.55 31.07
CA PHE A 39 7.52 3.77 31.77
C PHE A 39 8.46 3.94 32.95
N VAL A 40 9.13 5.09 33.01
CA VAL A 40 10.13 5.38 34.05
C VAL A 40 9.61 6.49 34.95
N TYR A 41 9.64 6.21 36.25
CA TYR A 41 9.10 7.09 37.29
C TYR A 41 10.14 7.31 38.38
N TRP A 42 10.55 8.56 38.57
CA TRP A 42 11.39 8.96 39.70
C TRP A 42 10.60 8.87 41.01
N VAL A 43 11.14 8.14 41.98
CA VAL A 43 10.52 7.92 43.28
C VAL A 43 10.98 8.96 44.29
N GLY A 44 12.24 9.35 44.24
CA GLY A 44 12.84 10.26 45.21
C GLY A 44 14.36 10.13 45.26
N ASP A 45 14.98 11.02 46.02
CA ASP A 45 16.42 11.01 46.30
C ASP A 45 16.67 10.50 47.72
N GLU A 46 17.62 9.59 47.84
CA GLU A 46 18.13 9.08 49.11
C GLU A 46 19.49 9.72 49.40
N ALA A 47 20.13 9.40 50.53
CA ALA A 47 21.39 10.05 50.91
C ALA A 47 22.55 9.79 49.92
N THR A 48 22.54 8.65 49.21
CA THR A 48 23.65 8.21 48.36
C THR A 48 23.25 7.87 46.92
N PHE A 49 21.96 7.84 46.60
CA PHE A 49 21.46 7.47 45.27
C PHE A 49 20.10 8.12 44.98
N GLU A 50 19.76 8.20 43.70
CA GLU A 50 18.40 8.45 43.23
C GLU A 50 17.65 7.12 43.03
N LYS A 51 16.37 7.10 43.37
CA LYS A 51 15.52 5.91 43.25
C LYS A 51 14.52 6.06 42.12
N TRP A 52 14.42 5.01 41.30
CA TRP A 52 13.63 4.99 40.08
C TRP A 52 12.86 3.68 39.95
N TYR A 53 11.63 3.77 39.45
CA TYR A 53 10.88 2.60 38.99
C TYR A 53 10.89 2.55 37.48
N VAL A 54 11.34 1.43 36.93
CA VAL A 54 11.27 1.11 35.51
C VAL A 54 10.23 0.03 35.32
N ILE A 55 9.13 0.38 34.67
CA ILE A 55 7.94 -0.48 34.56
C ILE A 55 7.79 -0.91 33.10
N PRO A 56 7.94 -2.20 32.77
CA PRO A 56 7.60 -2.73 31.46
C PRO A 56 6.14 -2.42 31.11
N CYS A 57 5.91 -1.82 29.96
CA CYS A 57 4.56 -1.48 29.51
C CYS A 57 4.49 -1.43 28.00
N SER A 58 3.34 -1.72 27.41
CA SER A 58 3.13 -1.71 25.97
C SER A 58 3.07 -0.28 25.43
N LYS A 59 3.45 -0.12 24.16
CA LYS A 59 3.32 1.15 23.42
C LYS A 59 1.88 1.66 23.40
N THR A 60 0.88 0.76 23.35
CA THR A 60 -0.54 1.11 23.47
C THR A 60 -0.84 1.83 24.78
N LYS A 61 -0.28 1.33 25.91
CA LYS A 61 -0.50 1.92 27.23
C LYS A 61 0.18 3.28 27.38
N ILE A 62 1.38 3.43 26.81
CA ILE A 62 2.08 4.73 26.71
C ILE A 62 1.23 5.73 25.92
N ILE A 63 0.74 5.36 24.74
CA ILE A 63 -0.11 6.24 23.91
C ILE A 63 -1.41 6.62 24.63
N ALA A 64 -2.04 5.69 25.34
CA ALA A 64 -3.25 5.97 26.11
C ALA A 64 -2.98 6.98 27.25
N PHE A 65 -1.82 6.90 27.91
CA PHE A 65 -1.37 7.91 28.87
C PHE A 65 -1.11 9.26 28.19
N GLU A 66 -0.39 9.27 27.05
CA GLU A 66 -0.10 10.48 26.26
C GLU A 66 -1.36 11.20 25.76
N LYS A 67 -2.40 10.43 25.39
CA LYS A 67 -3.72 10.93 24.96
C LYS A 67 -4.66 11.29 26.11
N LYS A 68 -4.17 11.29 27.37
CA LYS A 68 -4.96 11.57 28.59
C LYS A 68 -6.13 10.60 28.81
N GLN A 69 -6.08 9.41 28.21
CA GLN A 69 -7.06 8.34 28.45
C GLN A 69 -6.74 7.58 29.74
N LEU A 70 -5.46 7.54 30.14
CA LEU A 70 -4.99 7.02 31.42
C LEU A 70 -4.38 8.15 32.25
N ASN A 71 -4.62 8.15 33.56
CA ASN A 71 -3.93 9.02 34.51
C ASN A 71 -2.63 8.36 35.02
N LEU A 72 -1.77 9.15 35.67
CA LEU A 72 -0.47 8.72 36.16
C LEU A 72 -0.56 7.59 37.21
N LYS A 73 -1.58 7.64 38.08
CA LYS A 73 -1.83 6.57 39.06
C LYS A 73 -2.14 5.24 38.37
N THR A 74 -3.01 5.27 37.37
CA THR A 74 -3.46 4.08 36.62
C THR A 74 -2.30 3.39 35.90
N ILE A 75 -1.39 4.16 35.29
CA ILE A 75 -0.25 3.56 34.59
C ILE A 75 0.71 2.85 35.56
N LEU A 76 0.89 3.38 36.78
CA LEU A 76 1.71 2.80 37.85
C LEU A 76 1.07 1.58 38.51
N GLU A 77 -0.23 1.63 38.81
CA GLU A 77 -0.94 0.54 39.51
C GLU A 77 -1.31 -0.64 38.60
N GLN A 78 -1.86 -0.36 37.41
CA GLN A 78 -2.39 -1.40 36.53
C GLN A 78 -1.32 -2.00 35.61
N GLN A 79 -0.19 -2.45 36.18
CA GLN A 79 0.95 -2.96 35.43
C GLN A 79 0.57 -4.18 34.58
N GLU A 80 1.10 -4.25 33.37
CA GLU A 80 0.83 -5.36 32.44
C GLU A 80 1.64 -6.62 32.79
N GLN A 81 2.73 -6.46 33.53
CA GLN A 81 3.56 -7.54 34.05
C GLN A 81 3.44 -7.63 35.57
N GLU A 82 3.71 -8.83 36.11
CA GLU A 82 3.70 -9.07 37.56
C GLU A 82 4.91 -8.44 38.28
N TYR A 83 5.95 -8.05 37.56
CA TYR A 83 7.18 -7.49 38.12
C TYR A 83 7.62 -6.23 37.38
N PHE A 84 8.28 -5.33 38.12
CA PHE A 84 8.96 -4.14 37.63
C PHE A 84 10.34 -4.02 38.28
N TYR A 85 11.16 -3.09 37.80
CA TYR A 85 12.52 -2.89 38.30
C TYR A 85 12.59 -1.70 39.26
N ASP A 86 13.16 -1.93 40.45
CA ASP A 86 13.58 -0.91 41.40
C ASP A 86 15.05 -0.58 41.11
N VAL A 87 15.30 0.57 40.49
CA VAL A 87 16.62 1.00 40.02
C VAL A 87 17.13 2.11 40.94
N LYS A 88 18.33 1.92 41.49
CA LYS A 88 19.03 2.90 42.32
C LYS A 88 20.27 3.36 41.56
N ILE A 89 20.35 4.65 41.29
CA ILE A 89 21.47 5.27 40.57
C ILE A 89 22.30 6.04 41.60
N PRO A 90 23.49 5.56 41.98
CA PRO A 90 24.36 6.26 42.93
C PRO A 90 24.77 7.65 42.43
N PHE A 91 24.90 8.61 43.34
CA PHE A 91 25.46 9.93 42.99
C PHE A 91 26.97 9.87 42.72
N SER A 92 27.65 8.86 43.29
CA SER A 92 29.07 8.64 43.04
C SER A 92 29.28 7.90 41.73
N SER A 93 30.11 8.47 40.85
CA SER A 93 30.50 7.83 39.58
C SER A 93 31.39 6.59 39.75
N SER A 94 31.81 6.27 40.99
CA SER A 94 32.60 5.07 41.31
C SER A 94 31.75 3.85 41.65
N GLU A 95 30.44 4.03 41.83
CA GLU A 95 29.52 2.96 42.22
C GLU A 95 28.65 2.53 41.02
N GLU A 96 28.39 1.23 40.91
CA GLU A 96 27.54 0.69 39.86
C GLU A 96 26.06 0.88 40.20
N LEU A 97 25.21 0.96 39.17
CA LEU A 97 23.77 1.01 39.36
C LEU A 97 23.27 -0.29 40.01
N ILE A 98 22.31 -0.19 40.93
CA ILE A 98 21.71 -1.34 41.59
C ILE A 98 20.31 -1.50 41.05
N VAL A 99 19.95 -2.70 40.60
CA VAL A 99 18.59 -3.01 40.17
C VAL A 99 18.09 -4.22 40.94
N ASP A 100 16.86 -4.13 41.43
CA ASP A 100 16.13 -5.21 42.09
C ASP A 100 14.80 -5.46 41.36
N PHE A 101 14.27 -6.68 41.43
CA PHE A 101 12.92 -6.98 40.95
C PHE A 101 11.91 -6.77 42.07
N LYS A 102 10.84 -6.05 41.77
CA LYS A 102 9.70 -5.90 42.67
C LYS A 102 8.44 -6.40 42.02
N HIS A 103 7.64 -7.14 42.80
CA HIS A 103 6.31 -7.55 42.36
C HIS A 103 5.38 -6.32 42.29
N ARG A 104 4.43 -6.28 41.35
CA ARG A 104 3.58 -5.10 41.06
C ARG A 104 2.85 -4.55 42.29
N ASN A 105 2.49 -5.40 43.25
CA ASN A 105 1.86 -4.98 44.51
C ASN A 105 2.76 -4.07 45.37
N LYS A 106 4.07 -4.09 45.15
CA LYS A 106 5.03 -3.22 45.83
C LYS A 106 5.01 -1.78 45.32
N ILE A 107 4.25 -1.48 44.26
CA ILE A 107 4.01 -0.09 43.87
C ILE A 107 3.30 0.71 44.97
N ALA A 108 2.57 0.03 45.86
CA ALA A 108 1.93 0.65 47.02
C ALA A 108 2.91 1.08 48.14
N GLU A 109 4.21 0.76 48.01
CA GLU A 109 5.25 1.21 48.96
C GLU A 109 5.61 2.70 48.80
N ILE A 110 5.18 3.34 47.69
CA ILE A 110 5.37 4.78 47.45
C ILE A 110 4.05 5.53 47.62
N GLU A 111 4.13 6.83 47.89
CA GLU A 111 2.96 7.69 47.82
C GLU A 111 2.53 7.84 46.35
N LEU A 112 1.40 7.24 46.01
CA LEU A 112 0.90 7.27 44.64
C LEU A 112 0.31 8.65 44.29
N PRO A 113 0.50 9.11 43.04
CA PRO A 113 -0.06 10.38 42.60
C PRO A 113 -1.59 10.37 42.60
N LYS A 114 -2.19 11.56 42.69
CA LYS A 114 -3.65 11.73 42.68
C LYS A 114 -4.27 11.27 41.36
N GLU A 115 -5.51 10.80 41.40
CA GLU A 115 -6.24 10.25 40.24
C GLU A 115 -6.49 11.26 39.11
N ASN A 116 -6.40 12.56 39.39
CA ASN A 116 -6.60 13.62 38.40
C ASN A 116 -5.29 14.10 37.74
N VAL A 117 -4.16 13.40 37.96
CA VAL A 117 -2.88 13.75 37.33
C VAL A 117 -2.78 13.09 35.96
N PHE A 118 -2.98 13.90 34.92
CA PHE A 118 -2.78 13.51 33.53
C PHE A 118 -1.53 14.18 32.96
N VAL A 119 -0.96 13.61 31.91
CA VAL A 119 0.09 14.25 31.14
C VAL A 119 -0.36 15.65 30.68
N LYS A 120 0.49 16.65 30.89
CA LYS A 120 0.20 18.04 30.47
C LYS A 120 0.94 18.39 29.19
N ASN A 121 2.25 18.16 29.18
CA ASN A 121 3.15 18.43 28.07
C ASN A 121 3.96 17.16 27.77
N ILE A 122 4.29 16.97 26.49
CA ILE A 122 5.14 15.88 26.02
C ILE A 122 6.32 16.54 25.31
N LYS A 123 7.52 16.35 25.86
CA LYS A 123 8.77 16.81 25.23
C LYS A 123 9.44 15.62 24.58
N ILE A 124 9.55 15.65 23.26
CA ILE A 124 10.25 14.61 22.50
C ILE A 124 11.76 14.83 22.70
N TYR A 125 12.42 13.82 23.24
CA TYR A 125 13.83 13.86 23.63
C TYR A 125 14.72 13.16 22.60
N ALA A 126 14.27 12.02 22.07
CA ALA A 126 14.90 11.34 20.96
C ALA A 126 13.90 10.54 20.13
N PRO A 127 14.10 10.41 18.81
CA PRO A 127 13.33 9.48 17.99
C PRO A 127 13.66 8.03 18.39
N SER A 128 12.63 7.16 18.38
CA SER A 128 12.73 5.73 18.64
C SER A 128 13.81 5.06 17.76
N ILE A 129 14.51 4.06 18.32
CA ILE A 129 15.62 3.34 17.66
C ILE A 129 15.09 2.37 16.60
N LEU A 130 13.83 1.93 16.74
CA LEU A 130 13.16 1.01 15.82
C LEU A 130 12.09 1.78 15.01
N VAL A 131 12.61 2.57 14.08
CA VAL A 131 12.06 2.97 12.77
C VAL A 131 10.52 2.95 12.58
N ASN A 132 10.04 4.12 12.14
CA ASN A 132 8.74 4.47 11.57
C ASN A 132 7.59 4.64 12.56
N ASP A 133 7.03 5.86 12.59
CA ASP A 133 5.81 6.25 13.29
C ASP A 133 4.56 5.54 12.73
N LEU A 134 4.55 4.21 12.76
CA LEU A 134 3.45 3.38 12.28
C LEU A 134 2.30 3.41 13.28
N VAL A 135 1.53 4.50 13.23
CA VAL A 135 0.30 4.66 13.98
C VAL A 135 -0.91 4.20 13.15
N PRO A 136 -1.93 3.56 13.76
CA PRO A 136 -3.20 3.30 13.09
C PRO A 136 -3.86 4.61 12.66
N THR A 137 -3.84 4.86 11.35
CA THR A 137 -4.44 6.06 10.74
C THR A 137 -5.82 5.77 10.16
N HIS A 138 -6.06 4.54 9.69
CA HIS A 138 -7.30 4.14 9.05
C HIS A 138 -7.68 2.71 9.42
N GLU A 139 -8.96 2.39 9.29
CA GLU A 139 -9.48 1.02 9.36
C GLU A 139 -10.23 0.68 8.09
N LEU A 140 -9.85 -0.45 7.46
CA LEU A 140 -10.59 -1.07 6.37
C LEU A 140 -11.43 -2.20 6.94
N ILE A 141 -12.75 -2.10 6.81
CA ILE A 141 -13.72 -3.03 7.39
C ILE A 141 -14.52 -3.68 6.26
N VAL A 142 -14.62 -5.00 6.30
CA VAL A 142 -15.54 -5.76 5.47
C VAL A 142 -16.59 -6.45 6.32
N SER A 143 -17.84 -6.38 5.88
CA SER A 143 -18.97 -6.92 6.62
C SER A 143 -19.92 -7.70 5.71
N LYS A 144 -20.59 -8.72 6.26
CA LYS A 144 -21.58 -9.49 5.49
C LYS A 144 -22.76 -8.60 5.09
N THR A 145 -23.14 -8.67 3.82
CA THR A 145 -24.31 -7.94 3.30
C THR A 145 -25.60 -8.37 4.02
N ASN A 146 -25.78 -9.68 4.22
CA ASN A 146 -26.93 -10.22 4.95
C ASN A 146 -26.56 -10.55 6.40
N LYS A 147 -27.04 -9.72 7.34
CA LYS A 147 -26.81 -9.91 8.79
C LYS A 147 -27.32 -11.26 9.31
N LYS A 148 -28.32 -11.88 8.66
CA LYS A 148 -28.90 -13.18 9.01
C LYS A 148 -28.12 -14.38 8.46
N SER A 149 -27.13 -14.17 7.58
CA SER A 149 -26.28 -15.25 7.07
C SER A 149 -25.47 -15.88 8.22
N LYS A 150 -25.46 -17.22 8.27
CA LYS A 150 -24.66 -18.02 9.21
C LYS A 150 -23.19 -18.15 8.78
N LYS A 151 -22.86 -17.89 7.51
CA LYS A 151 -21.49 -17.94 7.01
C LYS A 151 -20.78 -16.63 7.34
N ASN A 152 -19.62 -16.74 7.98
CA ASN A 152 -18.73 -15.62 8.23
C ASN A 152 -18.04 -15.18 6.92
N VAL A 153 -17.51 -13.96 6.91
CA VAL A 153 -16.64 -13.50 5.82
C VAL A 153 -15.38 -14.38 5.85
N LEU A 154 -14.92 -14.84 4.68
CA LEU A 154 -13.72 -15.65 4.57
C LEU A 154 -12.49 -14.75 4.40
N LEU A 155 -11.32 -15.24 4.82
CA LEU A 155 -10.06 -14.50 4.66
C LEU A 155 -9.79 -14.18 3.18
N GLU A 156 -10.06 -15.12 2.27
CA GLU A 156 -9.88 -14.92 0.82
C GLU A 156 -10.70 -13.75 0.28
N HIS A 157 -11.91 -13.53 0.80
CA HIS A 157 -12.76 -12.40 0.42
C HIS A 157 -12.19 -11.07 0.92
N MET A 158 -11.65 -11.06 2.15
CA MET A 158 -10.99 -9.88 2.72
C MET A 158 -9.74 -9.53 1.92
N SER A 159 -8.85 -10.51 1.69
CA SER A 159 -7.63 -10.31 0.91
C SER A 159 -7.94 -9.76 -0.48
N LEU A 160 -8.93 -10.34 -1.17
CA LEU A 160 -9.32 -9.87 -2.51
C LEU A 160 -9.76 -8.40 -2.50
N VAL A 161 -10.58 -7.97 -1.53
CA VAL A 161 -11.01 -6.57 -1.44
C VAL A 161 -9.86 -5.65 -1.04
N CYS A 162 -9.01 -6.05 -0.10
CA CYS A 162 -7.82 -5.29 0.29
C CYS A 162 -6.84 -5.10 -0.87
N ASP A 163 -6.64 -6.13 -1.69
CA ASP A 163 -5.78 -6.07 -2.87
C ASP A 163 -6.32 -5.06 -3.88
N ARG A 164 -7.63 -5.10 -4.19
CA ARG A 164 -8.26 -4.15 -5.13
C ARG A 164 -8.37 -2.73 -4.59
N PHE A 165 -8.56 -2.58 -3.28
CA PHE A 165 -8.48 -1.28 -2.63
C PHE A 165 -7.07 -0.69 -2.74
N SER A 166 -6.05 -1.49 -2.46
CA SER A 166 -4.65 -1.07 -2.56
C SER A 166 -4.26 -0.71 -4.00
N GLU A 167 -4.75 -1.48 -4.97
CA GLU A 167 -4.60 -1.17 -6.41
C GLU A 167 -5.24 0.19 -6.77
N LEU A 168 -6.44 0.47 -6.25
CA LEU A 168 -7.13 1.73 -6.48
C LEU A 168 -6.41 2.93 -5.85
N VAL A 169 -5.95 2.80 -4.61
CA VAL A 169 -5.15 3.84 -3.93
C VAL A 169 -3.85 4.09 -4.68
N PHE A 170 -3.13 3.02 -5.07
CA PHE A 170 -1.90 3.14 -5.83
C PHE A 170 -2.13 3.82 -7.19
N GLY A 171 -3.18 3.44 -7.91
CA GLY A 171 -3.57 4.06 -9.17
C GLY A 171 -3.85 5.56 -9.01
N PHE A 172 -4.63 5.92 -8.00
CA PHE A 172 -4.95 7.31 -7.66
C PHE A 172 -3.69 8.13 -7.34
N ASN A 173 -2.82 7.60 -6.47
CA ASN A 173 -1.62 8.32 -6.06
C ASN A 173 -0.67 8.54 -7.24
N LYS A 174 -0.59 7.57 -8.14
CA LYS A 174 0.20 7.68 -9.36
C LYS A 174 -0.34 8.74 -10.33
N SER A 175 -1.66 8.88 -10.49
CA SER A 175 -2.23 9.95 -11.35
C SER A 175 -2.04 11.35 -10.77
N HIS A 176 -1.86 11.46 -9.46
CA HIS A 176 -1.77 12.75 -8.75
C HIS A 176 -0.36 13.10 -8.25
N ASP A 177 0.66 12.34 -8.66
CA ASP A 177 2.04 12.48 -8.19
C ASP A 177 2.18 12.48 -6.65
N ILE A 178 1.35 11.69 -5.97
CA ILE A 178 1.34 11.55 -4.50
C ILE A 178 2.27 10.40 -4.10
N VAL A 179 3.30 10.70 -3.31
CA VAL A 179 4.10 9.68 -2.64
C VAL A 179 3.39 9.28 -1.35
N SER A 180 3.02 8.01 -1.25
CA SER A 180 2.40 7.43 -0.06
C SER A 180 2.70 5.95 0.05
N SER A 181 2.53 5.44 1.27
CA SER A 181 2.57 4.02 1.57
C SER A 181 1.29 3.62 2.32
N LEU A 182 0.90 2.34 2.17
CA LEU A 182 -0.24 1.76 2.88
C LEU A 182 0.23 0.44 3.51
N GLN A 183 0.28 0.40 4.84
CA GLN A 183 0.87 -0.71 5.59
C GLN A 183 -0.16 -1.32 6.55
N PRO A 184 -0.39 -2.64 6.50
CA PRO A 184 -1.26 -3.31 7.47
C PRO A 184 -0.57 -3.40 8.83
N LEU A 185 -1.32 -3.12 9.90
CA LEU A 185 -0.82 -3.17 11.29
C LEU A 185 -1.36 -4.37 12.05
N ASN A 186 -2.68 -4.51 12.14
CA ASN A 186 -3.33 -5.61 12.85
C ASN A 186 -4.74 -5.88 12.31
N ALA A 187 -5.28 -7.05 12.65
CA ALA A 187 -6.65 -7.44 12.32
C ALA A 187 -7.46 -7.71 13.60
N ARG A 188 -8.74 -7.31 13.64
CA ARG A 188 -9.65 -7.54 14.78
C ARG A 188 -10.76 -8.54 14.42
N TYR A 189 -11.21 -9.32 15.41
CA TYR A 189 -12.26 -10.34 15.25
C TYR A 189 -13.67 -9.77 15.52
N GLY A 190 -14.70 -10.29 14.82
CA GLY A 190 -16.12 -9.90 14.98
C GLY A 190 -16.70 -9.14 13.78
N SER A 191 -15.84 -8.52 12.99
CA SER A 191 -16.01 -8.01 11.62
C SER A 191 -14.58 -7.94 11.09
N PHE A 192 -14.30 -8.43 9.89
CA PHE A 192 -12.91 -8.43 9.40
C PHE A 192 -12.49 -6.97 9.17
N ALA A 193 -11.72 -6.45 10.12
CA ALA A 193 -11.22 -5.09 10.14
C ALA A 193 -9.70 -5.14 10.17
N ILE A 194 -9.04 -4.44 9.24
CA ILE A 194 -7.59 -4.27 9.20
C ILE A 194 -7.28 -2.82 9.54
N SER A 195 -6.46 -2.62 10.58
CA SER A 195 -5.88 -1.31 10.88
C SER A 195 -4.72 -1.03 9.93
N LEU A 196 -4.67 0.18 9.38
CA LEU A 196 -3.69 0.62 8.40
C LEU A 196 -2.89 1.81 8.94
N HIS A 197 -1.59 1.81 8.65
CA HIS A 197 -0.82 3.04 8.58
C HIS A 197 -0.79 3.50 7.12
N ALA A 198 -1.37 4.66 6.84
CA ALA A 198 -1.42 5.23 5.51
C ALA A 198 -0.96 6.69 5.56
N GLU A 199 -0.02 7.02 4.68
CA GLU A 199 0.47 8.39 4.50
C GLU A 199 -0.37 9.08 3.42
N ASN A 200 -0.66 10.38 3.57
CA ASN A 200 -1.25 11.22 2.52
C ASN A 200 -2.57 10.69 1.88
N LEU A 201 -3.42 9.98 2.64
CA LEU A 201 -4.66 9.39 2.11
C LEU A 201 -5.83 10.38 1.99
N ALA A 202 -5.77 11.55 2.64
CA ALA A 202 -6.90 12.48 2.78
C ALA A 202 -7.58 12.87 1.45
N LYS A 203 -6.80 13.10 0.38
CA LYS A 203 -7.35 13.43 -0.94
C LYS A 203 -8.08 12.25 -1.59
N PHE A 204 -7.56 11.04 -1.39
CA PHE A 204 -8.23 9.82 -1.82
C PHE A 204 -9.51 9.57 -1.04
N GLU A 205 -9.53 9.86 0.26
CA GLU A 205 -10.75 9.79 1.08
C GLU A 205 -11.83 10.76 0.59
N GLU A 206 -11.45 11.98 0.19
CA GLU A 206 -12.40 12.94 -0.39
C GLU A 206 -13.04 12.40 -1.67
N PHE A 207 -12.22 11.85 -2.56
CA PHE A 207 -12.68 11.15 -3.76
C PHE A 207 -13.67 10.03 -3.41
N LEU A 208 -13.24 9.10 -2.54
CA LEU A 208 -14.00 7.89 -2.24
C LEU A 208 -15.31 8.21 -1.51
N ALA A 209 -15.30 9.21 -0.63
CA ALA A 209 -16.50 9.72 0.05
C ALA A 209 -17.51 10.27 -0.95
N LYS A 210 -17.07 11.11 -1.89
CA LYS A 210 -17.94 11.69 -2.92
C LYS A 210 -18.52 10.60 -3.83
N VAL A 211 -17.70 9.67 -4.32
CA VAL A 211 -18.20 8.54 -5.14
C VAL A 211 -19.20 7.70 -4.38
N SER A 212 -18.90 7.35 -3.12
CA SER A 212 -19.82 6.59 -2.26
C SER A 212 -21.19 7.27 -2.16
N VAL A 213 -21.22 8.59 -1.92
CA VAL A 213 -22.47 9.37 -1.85
C VAL A 213 -23.21 9.36 -3.19
N LEU A 214 -22.52 9.57 -4.32
CA LEU A 214 -23.14 9.53 -5.64
C LEU A 214 -23.74 8.15 -5.94
N MET A 215 -23.03 7.08 -5.56
CA MET A 215 -23.46 5.69 -5.73
C MET A 215 -24.72 5.37 -4.91
N ILE A 216 -24.77 5.83 -3.66
CA ILE A 216 -25.94 5.67 -2.79
C ILE A 216 -27.17 6.32 -3.42
N HIS A 217 -27.01 7.54 -3.95
CA HIS A 217 -28.08 8.29 -4.63
C HIS A 217 -28.31 7.89 -6.09
N LYS A 218 -27.63 6.85 -6.57
CA LYS A 218 -27.79 6.28 -7.92
C LYS A 218 -27.50 7.27 -9.06
N GLN A 219 -26.68 8.30 -8.80
CA GLN A 219 -26.29 9.32 -9.78
C GLN A 219 -25.21 8.82 -10.75
N ASP A 220 -25.02 9.46 -11.90
CA ASP A 220 -23.88 9.09 -12.75
C ASP A 220 -22.55 9.46 -12.06
N ILE A 221 -21.59 8.54 -12.11
CA ILE A 221 -20.24 8.74 -11.55
C ILE A 221 -19.18 8.79 -12.66
N THR A 222 -19.55 8.58 -13.92
CA THR A 222 -18.60 8.47 -15.02
C THR A 222 -17.78 9.74 -15.19
N SER A 223 -18.43 10.89 -15.29
CA SER A 223 -17.75 12.19 -15.39
C SER A 223 -16.90 12.49 -14.15
N PHE A 224 -17.34 12.05 -12.97
CA PHE A 224 -16.59 12.26 -11.72
C PHE A 224 -15.32 11.42 -11.68
N LEU A 225 -15.38 10.16 -12.12
CA LEU A 225 -14.19 9.30 -12.25
C LEU A 225 -13.19 9.89 -13.26
N GLU A 226 -13.67 10.44 -14.36
CA GLU A 226 -12.83 11.08 -15.38
C GLU A 226 -12.20 12.39 -14.87
N GLU A 227 -12.96 13.25 -14.19
CA GLU A 227 -12.48 14.51 -13.60
C GLU A 227 -11.39 14.27 -12.54
N TRP A 228 -11.55 13.20 -11.75
CA TRP A 228 -10.59 12.81 -10.71
C TRP A 228 -9.47 11.89 -11.22
N ASP A 229 -9.29 11.77 -12.53
CA ASP A 229 -8.25 10.94 -13.16
C ASP A 229 -8.18 9.51 -12.59
N ILE A 230 -9.35 8.91 -12.39
CA ILE A 230 -9.51 7.56 -11.85
C ILE A 230 -9.59 6.57 -12.99
N ASP A 231 -8.77 5.53 -12.90
CA ASP A 231 -8.88 4.42 -13.81
C ASP A 231 -10.18 3.62 -13.59
N ILE A 232 -11.10 3.73 -14.55
CA ILE A 232 -12.41 3.07 -14.47
C ILE A 232 -12.28 1.55 -14.30
N LYS A 233 -11.27 0.91 -14.91
CA LYS A 233 -11.07 -0.54 -14.78
C LYS A 233 -10.58 -0.92 -13.38
N VAL A 234 -9.68 -0.12 -12.81
CA VAL A 234 -9.22 -0.33 -11.42
C VAL A 234 -10.38 -0.14 -10.44
N PHE A 235 -11.19 0.90 -10.63
CA PHE A 235 -12.39 1.10 -9.82
C PHE A 235 -13.39 -0.07 -9.95
N LEU A 236 -13.60 -0.57 -11.17
CA LEU A 236 -14.46 -1.74 -11.40
C LEU A 236 -13.92 -3.02 -10.77
N ASN A 237 -12.61 -3.20 -10.69
CA ASN A 237 -12.02 -4.34 -10.00
C ASN A 237 -12.40 -4.34 -8.51
N LEU A 238 -12.41 -3.16 -7.86
CA LEU A 238 -12.89 -3.03 -6.47
C LEU A 238 -14.38 -3.39 -6.37
N LEU A 239 -15.23 -2.85 -7.24
CA LEU A 239 -16.67 -3.17 -7.22
C LEU A 239 -16.92 -4.67 -7.45
N LYS A 240 -16.18 -5.30 -8.37
CA LYS A 240 -16.26 -6.73 -8.65
C LYS A 240 -15.79 -7.58 -7.46
N ALA A 241 -14.74 -7.15 -6.77
CA ALA A 241 -14.29 -7.81 -5.55
C ALA A 241 -15.36 -7.77 -4.45
N ILE A 242 -16.04 -6.64 -4.27
CA ILE A 242 -17.16 -6.46 -3.33
C ILE A 242 -18.34 -7.38 -3.70
N GLU A 243 -18.73 -7.41 -4.98
CA GLU A 243 -19.82 -8.26 -5.51
C GLU A 243 -19.53 -9.75 -5.25
N ILE A 244 -18.42 -10.26 -5.77
CA ILE A 244 -18.06 -11.69 -5.70
C ILE A 244 -17.93 -12.15 -4.25
N SER A 245 -17.33 -11.31 -3.40
CA SER A 245 -17.16 -11.58 -1.97
C SER A 245 -18.45 -11.48 -1.17
N SER A 246 -19.53 -10.91 -1.74
CA SER A 246 -20.83 -10.70 -1.09
C SER A 246 -20.75 -9.91 0.22
N ILE A 247 -19.94 -8.86 0.25
CA ILE A 247 -19.68 -8.01 1.42
C ILE A 247 -20.04 -6.55 1.15
N ASP A 248 -20.20 -5.77 2.22
CA ASP A 248 -20.09 -4.32 2.18
C ASP A 248 -18.67 -3.91 2.57
N PHE A 249 -18.14 -2.92 1.87
CA PHE A 249 -16.83 -2.30 2.12
C PHE A 249 -16.99 -1.01 2.92
N GLU A 250 -16.10 -0.78 3.88
CA GLU A 250 -16.10 0.42 4.71
C GLU A 250 -14.68 0.89 5.02
N LEU A 251 -14.44 2.20 4.93
CA LEU A 251 -13.18 2.87 5.28
C LEU A 251 -13.47 3.91 6.36
N ARG A 252 -12.66 3.91 7.42
CA ARG A 252 -12.72 4.89 8.52
C ARG A 252 -11.35 5.53 8.74
N SER A 253 -11.34 6.83 8.99
CA SER A 253 -10.16 7.57 9.42
C SER A 253 -10.10 7.67 10.94
N SER A 254 -8.93 7.48 11.53
CA SER A 254 -8.67 7.76 12.95
C SER A 254 -8.78 9.27 13.27
N ALA A 255 -8.61 10.14 12.26
CA ALA A 255 -8.74 11.59 12.42
C ALA A 255 -10.20 12.05 12.45
N GLU A 256 -11.08 11.35 11.70
CA GLU A 256 -12.51 11.65 11.61
C GLU A 256 -13.34 10.35 11.79
N PRO A 257 -13.44 9.77 13.00
CA PRO A 257 -14.07 8.45 13.22
C PRO A 257 -15.55 8.37 12.82
N GLU A 258 -16.25 9.50 12.88
CA GLU A 258 -17.67 9.61 12.52
C GLU A 258 -17.90 9.63 11.00
N LYS A 259 -16.85 9.92 10.20
CA LYS A 259 -16.94 9.95 8.74
C LYS A 259 -16.69 8.56 8.19
N ILE A 260 -17.78 7.83 8.01
CA ILE A 260 -17.78 6.48 7.48
C ILE A 260 -17.96 6.52 5.96
N ILE A 261 -16.94 6.08 5.21
CA ILE A 261 -17.05 5.92 3.76
C ILE A 261 -17.44 4.48 3.47
N LYS A 262 -18.59 4.27 2.81
CA LYS A 262 -19.17 2.94 2.62
C LYS A 262 -19.56 2.66 1.18
N ILE A 263 -19.20 1.48 0.67
CA ILE A 263 -19.69 0.98 -0.61
C ILE A 263 -20.48 -0.29 -0.33
N TYR A 264 -21.79 -0.21 -0.58
CA TYR A 264 -22.69 -1.35 -0.41
C TYR A 264 -22.58 -2.32 -1.59
N LYS A 265 -22.74 -3.62 -1.32
CA LYS A 265 -22.76 -4.64 -2.38
C LYS A 265 -23.77 -4.33 -3.48
N ILE A 266 -24.99 -3.93 -3.10
CA ILE A 266 -26.07 -3.63 -4.06
C ILE A 266 -25.71 -2.46 -4.99
N ASP A 267 -24.97 -1.47 -4.48
CA ASP A 267 -24.52 -0.34 -5.28
C ASP A 267 -23.40 -0.79 -6.21
N ALA A 268 -22.44 -1.58 -5.71
CA ALA A 268 -21.40 -2.17 -6.55
C ALA A 268 -21.98 -2.96 -7.74
N GLU A 269 -23.00 -3.80 -7.53
CA GLU A 269 -23.70 -4.54 -8.59
C GLU A 269 -24.32 -3.60 -9.65
N ILE A 270 -25.01 -2.55 -9.20
CA ILE A 270 -25.61 -1.57 -10.11
C ILE A 270 -24.55 -0.87 -10.95
N TYR A 271 -23.47 -0.39 -10.34
CA TYR A 271 -22.44 0.35 -11.08
C TYR A 271 -21.54 -0.54 -11.92
N LEU A 272 -21.34 -1.81 -11.56
CA LEU A 272 -20.73 -2.80 -12.44
C LEU A 272 -21.52 -2.89 -13.75
N SER A 273 -22.85 -3.01 -13.69
CA SER A 273 -23.68 -3.08 -14.90
C SER A 273 -23.62 -1.80 -15.74
N ARG A 274 -23.62 -0.62 -15.10
CA ARG A 274 -23.59 0.69 -15.76
C ARG A 274 -22.24 0.98 -16.42
N LEU A 275 -21.15 0.72 -15.71
CA LEU A 275 -19.80 1.04 -16.16
C LEU A 275 -19.20 -0.02 -17.07
N LYS A 276 -19.72 -1.26 -17.09
CA LYS A 276 -19.18 -2.35 -17.95
C LYS A 276 -19.09 -1.96 -19.42
N LYS A 277 -20.11 -1.26 -19.95
CA LYS A 277 -20.07 -0.77 -21.35
C LYS A 277 -18.97 0.27 -21.56
N ARG A 278 -18.81 1.21 -20.62
CA ARG A 278 -17.76 2.23 -20.67
C ARG A 278 -16.36 1.62 -20.53
N ALA A 279 -16.21 0.60 -19.71
CA ALA A 279 -14.96 -0.12 -19.50
C ALA A 279 -14.48 -0.86 -20.77
N LEU A 280 -15.39 -1.33 -21.62
CA LEU A 280 -15.04 -1.90 -22.92
C LEU A 280 -14.40 -0.86 -23.84
N THR A 281 -14.82 0.39 -23.72
CA THR A 281 -14.29 1.52 -24.49
C THR A 281 -13.16 2.28 -23.81
N TYR A 282 -12.76 1.87 -22.61
CA TYR A 282 -11.73 2.56 -21.82
C TYR A 282 -10.46 1.71 -21.78
N ILE A 283 -9.30 2.36 -21.87
CA ILE A 283 -7.99 1.74 -21.77
C ILE A 283 -7.23 2.41 -20.65
N SER A 284 -6.71 1.60 -19.74
CA SER A 284 -5.82 2.11 -18.71
C SER A 284 -4.50 2.58 -19.30
N SER A 285 -4.01 3.73 -18.85
CA SER A 285 -2.69 4.25 -19.25
C SER A 285 -1.55 3.27 -18.92
N ILE A 286 -1.74 2.35 -17.96
CA ILE A 286 -0.78 1.29 -17.63
C ILE A 286 -0.74 0.16 -18.68
N LYS A 287 -1.78 0.04 -19.52
CA LYS A 287 -1.88 -0.96 -20.59
C LYS A 287 -1.37 -0.45 -21.93
N VAL A 288 -1.10 0.85 -22.03
CA VAL A 288 -0.45 1.45 -23.19
C VAL A 288 1.07 1.29 -23.02
N PRO A 289 1.83 0.84 -24.04
CA PRO A 289 3.27 0.65 -23.93
C PRO A 289 4.05 1.97 -23.87
N GLN A 290 5.27 1.93 -23.34
CA GLN A 290 6.13 3.11 -23.14
C GLN A 290 7.52 2.94 -23.74
N GLY A 291 8.09 1.74 -23.66
CA GLY A 291 9.33 1.39 -24.36
C GLY A 291 9.02 1.15 -25.84
N ASN A 292 9.65 1.91 -26.74
CA ASN A 292 9.36 1.94 -28.18
C ASN A 292 10.19 0.99 -29.04
N ASP A 293 11.12 0.27 -28.43
CA ASP A 293 12.04 -0.66 -29.08
C ASP A 293 11.72 -2.11 -28.65
N ILE A 294 11.30 -2.95 -29.61
CA ILE A 294 10.96 -4.35 -29.35
C ILE A 294 12.20 -5.19 -29.05
N GLU A 295 13.37 -4.86 -29.60
CA GLU A 295 14.60 -5.60 -29.33
C GLU A 295 15.04 -5.46 -27.87
N LYS A 296 14.76 -4.33 -27.24
CA LYS A 296 14.97 -4.14 -25.81
C LYS A 296 14.04 -5.00 -24.96
N VAL A 297 12.82 -5.26 -25.45
CA VAL A 297 11.92 -6.24 -24.82
C VAL A 297 12.53 -7.64 -24.95
N PHE A 298 13.02 -8.04 -26.13
CA PHE A 298 13.69 -9.34 -26.31
C PHE A 298 14.90 -9.49 -25.41
N LYS A 299 15.75 -8.46 -25.34
CA LYS A 299 16.90 -8.46 -24.43
C LYS A 299 16.49 -8.64 -22.97
N LEU A 300 15.40 -7.99 -22.54
CA LEU A 300 14.85 -8.17 -21.20
C LEU A 300 14.45 -9.63 -20.94
N ILE A 301 13.78 -10.25 -21.90
CA ILE A 301 13.34 -11.65 -21.82
C ILE A 301 14.54 -12.59 -21.79
N ASP A 302 15.56 -12.36 -22.61
CA ASP A 302 16.79 -13.16 -22.63
C ASP A 302 17.56 -13.06 -21.29
N LEU A 303 17.70 -11.85 -20.75
CA LEU A 303 18.31 -11.64 -19.42
C LEU A 303 17.54 -12.40 -18.33
N LYS A 304 16.20 -12.35 -18.36
CA LYS A 304 15.36 -13.09 -17.41
C LYS A 304 15.51 -14.60 -17.54
N TRP A 305 15.55 -15.12 -18.76
CA TRP A 305 15.74 -16.54 -19.04
C TRP A 305 17.08 -17.06 -18.50
N ASN A 306 18.13 -16.24 -18.63
CA ASN A 306 19.47 -16.57 -18.15
C ASN A 306 19.70 -16.29 -16.66
N ASN A 307 18.67 -15.89 -15.90
CA ASN A 307 18.78 -15.43 -14.51
C ASN A 307 19.77 -14.27 -14.31
N GLU A 308 19.91 -13.41 -15.32
CA GLU A 308 20.75 -12.22 -15.26
C GLU A 308 19.96 -11.01 -14.72
N PRO A 309 20.63 -10.07 -14.01
CA PRO A 309 19.97 -8.90 -13.47
C PRO A 309 19.49 -7.97 -14.59
N VAL A 310 18.18 -7.66 -14.59
CA VAL A 310 17.59 -6.67 -15.50
C VAL A 310 17.78 -5.27 -14.92
N ASN A 311 18.75 -4.51 -15.43
CA ASN A 311 19.04 -3.14 -15.00
C ASN A 311 19.43 -2.26 -16.21
N ALA A 312 19.73 -0.99 -15.95
CA ALA A 312 20.04 0.01 -16.98
C ALA A 312 21.25 -0.42 -17.85
N ILE A 313 22.26 -0.99 -17.21
CA ILE A 313 23.52 -1.42 -17.84
C ILE A 313 23.25 -2.65 -18.71
N SER A 314 22.63 -3.68 -18.15
CA SER A 314 22.36 -4.93 -18.89
C SER A 314 21.40 -4.72 -20.04
N LEU A 315 20.38 -3.86 -19.91
CA LEU A 315 19.49 -3.49 -21.02
C LEU A 315 20.10 -2.48 -22.01
N ASN A 316 21.20 -1.82 -21.63
CA ASN A 316 21.80 -0.70 -22.36
C ASN A 316 20.77 0.41 -22.64
N VAL A 317 20.19 0.96 -21.57
CA VAL A 317 19.18 2.03 -21.61
C VAL A 317 19.35 2.95 -20.40
N GLU A 318 18.80 4.17 -20.48
CA GLU A 318 18.68 5.07 -19.34
C GLU A 318 17.91 4.42 -18.18
N PRO A 319 18.28 4.64 -16.90
CA PRO A 319 17.68 3.98 -15.74
C PRO A 319 16.15 4.02 -15.69
N ARG A 320 15.56 5.17 -16.04
CA ARG A 320 14.10 5.34 -16.09
C ARG A 320 13.39 4.41 -17.09
N LEU A 321 14.07 4.01 -18.17
CA LEU A 321 13.49 3.20 -19.24
C LEU A 321 13.41 1.72 -18.85
N VAL A 322 14.14 1.27 -17.83
CA VAL A 322 14.07 -0.12 -17.34
C VAL A 322 12.64 -0.47 -16.93
N ALA A 323 11.97 0.43 -16.19
CA ALA A 323 10.58 0.24 -15.80
C ALA A 323 9.63 0.19 -17.01
N TYR A 324 9.92 0.97 -18.05
CA TYR A 324 9.12 1.02 -19.27
C TYR A 324 9.20 -0.29 -20.05
N TYR A 325 10.39 -0.88 -20.16
CA TYR A 325 10.55 -2.17 -20.84
C TYR A 325 10.00 -3.34 -20.04
N ARG A 326 10.07 -3.31 -18.70
CA ARG A 326 9.35 -4.28 -17.85
C ARG A 326 7.84 -4.21 -18.06
N GLN A 327 7.29 -2.98 -18.10
CA GLN A 327 5.88 -2.78 -18.39
C GLN A 327 5.51 -3.29 -19.79
N SER A 328 6.33 -2.99 -20.81
CA SER A 328 6.12 -3.48 -22.17
C SER A 328 6.09 -5.01 -22.25
N ALA A 329 7.01 -5.70 -21.57
CA ALA A 329 7.03 -7.16 -21.50
C ALA A 329 5.75 -7.72 -20.84
N HIS A 330 5.24 -7.05 -19.81
CA HIS A 330 3.99 -7.42 -19.14
C HIS A 330 2.77 -7.17 -20.04
N ILE A 331 2.72 -6.06 -20.78
CA ILE A 331 1.64 -5.77 -21.75
C ILE A 331 1.56 -6.85 -22.84
N LEU A 332 2.71 -7.35 -23.27
CA LEU A 332 2.82 -8.44 -24.26
C LEU A 332 2.58 -9.83 -23.66
N GLY A 333 2.31 -9.94 -22.35
CA GLY A 333 2.07 -11.22 -21.68
C GLY A 333 3.30 -12.13 -21.59
N PHE A 334 4.51 -11.58 -21.70
CA PHE A 334 5.76 -12.36 -21.63
C PHE A 334 6.26 -12.51 -20.19
N VAL A 335 5.86 -11.61 -19.29
CA VAL A 335 6.16 -11.68 -17.87
C VAL A 335 4.90 -11.53 -17.04
N GLU A 336 4.86 -12.27 -15.94
CA GLU A 336 3.87 -12.15 -14.88
C GLU A 336 4.08 -10.86 -14.07
N TYR A 337 3.11 -10.49 -13.23
CA TYR A 337 3.21 -9.31 -12.37
C TYR A 337 4.37 -9.37 -11.37
N ASN A 338 4.70 -10.58 -10.88
CA ASN A 338 5.87 -10.81 -10.02
C ASN A 338 7.21 -10.75 -10.79
N GLY A 339 7.17 -10.58 -12.11
CA GLY A 339 8.33 -10.47 -12.99
C GLY A 339 8.90 -11.80 -13.48
N GLU A 340 8.24 -12.93 -13.20
CA GLU A 340 8.61 -14.24 -13.76
C GLU A 340 8.18 -14.38 -15.22
N LEU A 341 8.89 -15.20 -16.00
CA LEU A 341 8.53 -15.45 -17.40
C LEU A 341 7.28 -16.32 -17.49
N THR A 342 6.33 -15.89 -18.33
CA THR A 342 5.20 -16.74 -18.72
C THR A 342 5.68 -17.82 -19.70
N PRO A 343 4.88 -18.89 -19.97
CA PRO A 343 5.20 -19.85 -21.02
C PRO A 343 5.44 -19.19 -22.39
N GLN A 344 4.74 -18.10 -22.69
CA GLN A 344 4.95 -17.34 -23.93
C GLN A 344 6.29 -16.58 -23.91
N GLY A 345 6.67 -15.97 -22.78
CA GLY A 345 7.98 -15.35 -22.61
C GLY A 345 9.13 -16.35 -22.75
N GLN A 346 8.99 -17.55 -22.19
CA GLN A 346 9.97 -18.63 -22.36
C GLN A 346 10.11 -19.06 -23.83
N ARG A 347 8.99 -19.17 -24.55
CA ARG A 347 9.01 -19.44 -25.99
C ARG A 347 9.73 -18.34 -26.76
N VAL A 348 9.54 -17.07 -26.42
CA VAL A 348 10.30 -15.96 -27.00
C VAL A 348 11.79 -16.15 -26.75
N ALA A 349 12.22 -16.38 -25.50
CA ALA A 349 13.63 -16.57 -25.14
C ALA A 349 14.32 -17.67 -25.95
N LEU A 350 13.62 -18.79 -26.20
CA LEU A 350 14.13 -19.96 -26.90
C LEU A 350 14.04 -19.88 -28.44
N SER A 351 13.47 -18.81 -28.98
CA SER A 351 13.20 -18.68 -30.42
C SER A 351 14.30 -17.94 -31.17
N ASP A 352 14.46 -18.26 -32.46
CA ASP A 352 15.21 -17.41 -33.39
C ASP A 352 14.53 -16.03 -33.56
N ASN A 353 15.27 -15.08 -34.15
CA ASN A 353 14.81 -13.70 -34.26
C ASN A 353 13.47 -13.56 -35.02
N ASN A 354 13.30 -14.26 -36.15
CA ASN A 354 12.07 -14.16 -36.94
C ASN A 354 10.88 -14.72 -36.16
N THR A 355 11.09 -15.84 -35.46
CA THR A 355 10.07 -16.43 -34.59
C THR A 355 9.74 -15.53 -33.40
N LYS A 356 10.73 -14.86 -32.78
CA LYS A 356 10.51 -13.85 -31.72
C LYS A 356 9.58 -12.74 -32.19
N TYR A 357 9.86 -12.16 -33.36
CA TYR A 357 9.03 -11.10 -33.94
C TYR A 357 7.60 -11.59 -34.24
N ARG A 358 7.43 -12.78 -34.83
CA ARG A 358 6.10 -13.34 -35.10
C ARG A 358 5.27 -13.58 -33.83
N ILE A 359 5.88 -14.18 -32.79
CA ILE A 359 5.18 -14.39 -31.50
C ILE A 359 4.76 -13.03 -30.92
N THR A 360 5.59 -12.01 -31.08
CA THR A 360 5.36 -10.67 -30.54
C THR A 360 4.32 -9.89 -31.31
N ALA A 361 4.23 -10.04 -32.63
CA ALA A 361 3.16 -9.46 -33.43
C ALA A 361 1.78 -9.98 -32.98
N ASN A 362 1.67 -11.30 -32.78
CA ASN A 362 0.43 -11.91 -32.27
C ASN A 362 0.14 -11.49 -30.82
N ALA A 363 1.17 -11.38 -29.97
CA ALA A 363 1.01 -10.87 -28.60
C ALA A 363 0.58 -9.40 -28.57
N PHE A 364 1.08 -8.59 -29.52
CA PHE A 364 0.69 -7.19 -29.67
C PHE A 364 -0.78 -7.07 -30.08
N GLU A 365 -1.23 -7.82 -31.08
CA GLU A 365 -2.65 -7.92 -31.44
C GLU A 365 -3.55 -8.32 -30.26
N ALA A 366 -3.13 -9.36 -29.53
CA ALA A 366 -3.87 -9.86 -28.37
C ALA A 366 -3.83 -8.92 -27.15
N SER A 367 -2.99 -7.88 -27.18
CA SER A 367 -2.88 -6.95 -26.06
C SER A 367 -4.16 -6.12 -25.90
N GLU A 368 -4.52 -5.84 -24.66
CA GLU A 368 -5.74 -5.10 -24.31
C GLU A 368 -5.84 -3.73 -25.01
N CYS A 369 -4.70 -3.06 -25.18
CA CYS A 369 -4.63 -1.76 -25.87
C CYS A 369 -4.95 -1.91 -27.36
N VAL A 370 -4.31 -2.84 -28.05
CA VAL A 370 -4.51 -3.01 -29.50
C VAL A 370 -5.86 -3.62 -29.82
N TRP A 371 -6.34 -4.55 -29.01
CA TRP A 371 -7.70 -5.09 -29.14
C TRP A 371 -8.75 -3.97 -29.05
N ALA A 372 -8.56 -3.01 -28.14
CA ALA A 372 -9.43 -1.84 -28.07
C ALA A 372 -9.24 -0.87 -29.26
N TRP A 373 -8.05 -0.79 -29.84
CA TRP A 373 -7.78 -0.01 -31.05
C TRP A 373 -8.51 -0.60 -32.26
N LEU A 374 -8.44 -1.92 -32.46
CA LEU A 374 -9.17 -2.63 -33.51
C LEU A 374 -10.68 -2.40 -33.40
N ASN A 375 -11.25 -2.64 -32.21
CA ASN A 375 -12.68 -2.42 -31.97
C ASN A 375 -13.11 -0.96 -32.12
N HIS A 376 -12.22 0.01 -31.90
CA HIS A 376 -12.56 1.41 -32.05
C HIS A 376 -12.85 1.79 -33.51
N PHE A 377 -12.11 1.19 -34.44
CA PHE A 377 -12.22 1.44 -35.88
C PHE A 377 -12.90 0.31 -36.65
N ASP A 378 -13.49 -0.66 -35.94
CA ASP A 378 -14.16 -1.84 -36.52
C ASP A 378 -13.26 -2.66 -37.46
N LEU A 379 -12.01 -2.88 -37.03
CA LEU A 379 -10.97 -3.60 -37.78
C LEU A 379 -10.86 -5.05 -37.31
N THR A 380 -10.44 -5.93 -38.22
CA THR A 380 -10.39 -7.38 -37.94
C THR A 380 -9.06 -7.82 -37.33
N ASN A 381 -7.95 -7.25 -37.80
CA ASN A 381 -6.62 -7.62 -37.37
C ASN A 381 -5.66 -6.42 -37.40
N ILE A 382 -4.47 -6.57 -36.81
CA ILE A 382 -3.51 -5.46 -36.66
C ILE A 382 -2.93 -4.92 -37.96
N ALA A 383 -2.96 -5.69 -39.06
CA ALA A 383 -2.44 -5.23 -40.34
C ALA A 383 -3.31 -4.13 -40.96
N GLU A 384 -4.59 -4.07 -40.59
CA GLU A 384 -5.55 -3.05 -41.05
C GLU A 384 -5.42 -1.70 -40.31
N ILE A 385 -4.69 -1.67 -39.19
CA ILE A 385 -4.53 -0.43 -38.40
C ILE A 385 -3.68 0.59 -39.18
N ASP A 386 -4.20 1.81 -39.35
CA ASP A 386 -3.36 2.96 -39.70
C ASP A 386 -2.63 3.46 -38.44
N PRO A 387 -1.29 3.34 -38.35
CA PRO A 387 -0.54 3.73 -37.17
C PRO A 387 -0.60 5.24 -36.86
N ASN A 388 -1.06 6.08 -37.80
CA ASN A 388 -1.23 7.52 -37.57
C ASN A 388 -2.47 7.83 -36.70
N THR A 389 -3.44 6.91 -36.63
CA THR A 389 -4.64 7.06 -35.79
C THR A 389 -4.38 6.85 -34.30
N ALA A 390 -3.17 6.43 -33.91
CA ALA A 390 -2.82 6.06 -32.53
C ALA A 390 -3.12 7.18 -31.52
N LYS A 391 -2.82 8.44 -31.88
CA LYS A 391 -3.04 9.58 -30.99
C LYS A 391 -4.53 9.86 -30.80
N ASP A 392 -5.31 9.84 -31.88
CA ASP A 392 -6.75 10.08 -31.84
C ASP A 392 -7.47 8.99 -31.05
N PHE A 393 -7.09 7.73 -31.29
CA PHE A 393 -7.53 6.57 -30.52
C PHE A 393 -7.25 6.74 -29.03
N LEU A 394 -6.01 7.02 -28.64
CA LEU A 394 -5.67 7.20 -27.23
C LEU A 394 -6.41 8.39 -26.61
N THR A 395 -6.65 9.46 -27.38
CA THR A 395 -7.36 10.65 -26.87
C THR A 395 -8.80 10.31 -26.52
N GLN A 396 -9.44 9.45 -27.31
CA GLN A 396 -10.84 9.06 -27.10
C GLN A 396 -11.00 7.91 -26.09
N ARG A 397 -10.00 7.02 -25.99
CA ARG A 397 -10.11 5.75 -25.26
C ARG A 397 -9.27 5.70 -23.99
N CYS A 398 -8.32 6.61 -23.79
CA CYS A 398 -7.43 6.67 -22.64
C CYS A 398 -7.39 8.10 -22.04
N PRO A 399 -8.47 8.56 -21.38
CA PRO A 399 -8.60 9.94 -20.91
C PRO A 399 -7.55 10.32 -19.86
N THR A 400 -6.96 9.33 -19.17
CA THR A 400 -5.89 9.51 -18.18
C THR A 400 -4.52 9.83 -18.81
N LEU A 401 -4.42 9.82 -20.13
CA LEU A 401 -3.24 10.31 -20.86
C LEU A 401 -3.50 11.69 -21.43
N SER A 402 -2.70 12.68 -21.00
CA SER A 402 -2.82 14.06 -21.48
C SER A 402 -1.45 14.65 -21.90
N GLY A 403 -1.50 15.82 -22.54
CA GLY A 403 -0.32 16.63 -22.86
C GLY A 403 0.72 15.93 -23.75
N GLN A 404 1.99 15.98 -23.35
CA GLN A 404 3.09 15.33 -24.09
C GLN A 404 3.08 13.80 -23.93
N THR A 405 2.50 13.30 -22.84
CA THR A 405 2.50 11.86 -22.53
C THR A 405 1.69 11.09 -23.56
N ILE A 406 0.54 11.60 -23.99
CA ILE A 406 -0.29 10.93 -25.01
C ILE A 406 0.43 10.84 -26.36
N THR A 407 1.12 11.90 -26.78
CA THR A 407 1.88 11.94 -28.03
C THR A 407 3.02 10.92 -27.98
N ARG A 408 3.75 10.85 -26.86
CA ARG A 408 4.83 9.87 -26.68
C ARG A 408 4.31 8.43 -26.72
N ARG A 409 3.18 8.15 -26.05
CA ARG A 409 2.54 6.83 -26.03
C ARG A 409 2.02 6.42 -27.42
N ALA A 410 1.43 7.36 -28.16
CA ALA A 410 1.00 7.16 -29.54
C ALA A 410 2.20 6.78 -30.43
N ASN A 411 3.31 7.53 -30.33
CA ASN A 411 4.54 7.22 -31.06
C ASN A 411 5.10 5.83 -30.72
N THR A 412 5.01 5.40 -29.46
CA THR A 412 5.38 4.03 -29.06
C THR A 412 4.52 2.98 -29.78
N LEU A 413 3.19 3.16 -29.81
CA LEU A 413 2.28 2.26 -30.52
C LEU A 413 2.59 2.19 -32.03
N SER A 414 2.75 3.35 -32.67
CA SER A 414 3.10 3.43 -34.09
C SER A 414 4.46 2.80 -34.38
N SER A 415 5.43 2.93 -33.46
CA SER A 415 6.76 2.31 -33.56
C SER A 415 6.68 0.79 -33.48
N TRP A 416 5.91 0.26 -32.53
CA TRP A 416 5.69 -1.18 -32.40
C TRP A 416 4.99 -1.76 -33.63
N TRP A 417 3.94 -1.09 -34.10
CA TRP A 417 3.26 -1.49 -35.33
C TRP A 417 4.25 -1.62 -36.50
N LYS A 418 5.08 -0.60 -36.73
CA LYS A 418 6.09 -0.62 -37.82
C LYS A 418 7.11 -1.74 -37.69
N GLN A 419 7.52 -2.09 -36.47
CA GLN A 419 8.47 -3.17 -36.21
C GLN A 419 7.84 -4.56 -36.34
N LEU A 420 6.56 -4.70 -36.00
CA LEU A 420 5.92 -6.02 -35.85
C LEU A 420 5.12 -6.46 -37.09
N ILE A 421 4.46 -5.55 -37.80
CA ILE A 421 3.63 -5.88 -38.96
C ILE A 421 4.39 -6.63 -40.07
N PRO A 422 5.66 -6.31 -40.40
CA PRO A 422 6.41 -7.09 -41.39
C PRO A 422 6.54 -8.59 -41.05
N HIS A 423 6.31 -8.98 -39.80
CA HIS A 423 6.42 -10.34 -39.30
C HIS A 423 5.07 -10.96 -38.91
N TYR A 424 3.97 -10.21 -39.09
CA TYR A 424 2.63 -10.69 -38.79
C TYR A 424 2.16 -11.70 -39.84
N LEU A 425 1.61 -12.82 -39.38
CA LEU A 425 0.96 -13.81 -40.23
C LEU A 425 -0.49 -13.91 -39.80
N ASP A 426 -1.42 -13.51 -40.67
CA ASP A 426 -2.84 -13.74 -40.42
C ASP A 426 -3.12 -15.25 -40.54
N VAL A 427 -3.34 -15.88 -39.38
CA VAL A 427 -3.59 -17.32 -39.29
C VAL A 427 -4.93 -17.70 -39.94
N LYS A 428 -5.88 -16.76 -40.11
CA LYS A 428 -7.15 -17.01 -40.82
C LYS A 428 -6.92 -17.13 -42.33
N ALA A 429 -6.12 -16.24 -42.93
CA ALA A 429 -5.81 -16.27 -44.36
C ALA A 429 -5.07 -17.57 -44.78
N VAL A 430 -4.20 -18.10 -43.92
CA VAL A 430 -3.44 -19.34 -44.20
C VAL A 430 -4.33 -20.60 -44.18
N ASN A 431 -5.47 -20.58 -43.47
CA ASN A 431 -6.41 -21.69 -43.46
C ASN A 431 -7.36 -21.68 -44.65
N ASP A 432 -7.68 -20.50 -45.21
CA ASP A 432 -8.51 -20.40 -46.42
C ASP A 432 -7.72 -20.83 -47.67
N GLU A 433 -6.41 -20.61 -47.73
CA GLU A 433 -5.54 -21.10 -48.83
C GLU A 433 -5.30 -22.62 -48.80
N LYS A 434 -5.52 -23.29 -47.66
CA LYS A 434 -5.40 -24.77 -47.57
C LYS A 434 -6.69 -25.51 -47.92
N HIS A 435 -7.78 -24.79 -48.15
CA HIS A 435 -9.09 -25.33 -48.49
C HIS A 435 -9.60 -24.88 -49.88
N GLN A 436 -8.76 -24.17 -50.65
CA GLN A 436 -8.87 -24.04 -52.12
C GLN A 436 -7.93 -25.03 -52.79
#